data_AF-A0A183VHK9-F1
#
_entry.id   AF-A0A183VHK9-F1
#
_cell.length_a   1.000
_cell.length_b   1.000
_cell.length_c   1.000
_cell.angle_alpha   90.00
_cell.angle_beta   90.00
_cell.angle_gamma   90.00
#
_symmetry.space_group_name_H-M   'P 1'
#
loop_
_entity.id
_entity.type
_entity.pdbx_description
1 polymer ?
#
loop_
_entity_poly.entity_id
_entity_poly.type
_entity_poly.pdbx_seq_one_letter_code
_entity_poly.pdbx_strand_id
1 'polypeptide(L)' 'MAHYITESWKKGVAVKTMRDVSSRVTRIKFMREARIMRKFHHPNVIRIYGLAVLRSPLMIVMELCPG' A
#
# COMPACT_ATOMS: atom_id res chain seq x y z
N MET A 1 9.42 -19.63 -5.64
CA MET A 1 10.14 -18.60 -6.41
C MET A 1 9.14 -17.54 -6.83
N ALA A 2 9.36 -16.27 -6.49
CA ALA A 2 8.52 -15.20 -7.01
C ALA A 2 8.92 -14.97 -8.47
N HIS A 3 8.02 -15.25 -9.40
CA HIS A 3 8.24 -14.95 -10.81
C HIS A 3 8.20 -13.42 -10.96
N TYR A 4 9.35 -12.80 -11.25
CA TYR A 4 9.41 -11.39 -11.62
C TYR A 4 8.87 -11.24 -13.04
N ILE A 5 7.83 -10.43 -13.18
CA ILE A 5 7.13 -10.20 -14.45
C ILE A 5 8.09 -9.51 -15.43
N THR A 6 8.16 -10.03 -16.65
CA THR A 6 8.90 -9.47 -17.78
C THR A 6 8.37 -8.08 -18.14
N GLU A 7 9.26 -7.20 -18.63
CA GLU A 7 9.21 -5.73 -18.57
C GLU A 7 8.02 -4.97 -19.19
N SER A 8 6.93 -5.64 -19.59
CA SER A 8 5.86 -5.06 -20.41
C SER A 8 4.86 -4.15 -19.68
N TRP A 9 4.77 -4.14 -18.34
CA TRP A 9 3.75 -3.32 -17.62
C TRP A 9 4.26 -2.77 -16.28
N LYS A 10 5.13 -1.75 -16.35
CA LYS A 10 5.51 -0.95 -15.17
C LYS A 10 4.43 0.10 -14.90
N LYS A 11 3.79 0.03 -13.73
CA LYS A 11 2.83 1.03 -13.26
C LYS A 11 3.46 1.83 -12.13
N GLY A 12 3.50 3.16 -12.26
CA GLY A 12 3.86 4.05 -11.16
C GLY A 12 2.85 3.93 -10.03
N VAL A 13 3.34 3.78 -8.79
CA VAL A 13 2.52 3.62 -7.59
C VAL A 13 3.03 4.51 -6.47
N ALA A 14 2.12 4.97 -5.61
CA ALA A 14 2.48 5.57 -4.34
C ALA A 14 2.58 4.46 -3.28
N VAL A 15 3.58 4.55 -2.42
CA VAL A 15 3.81 3.59 -1.34
C VAL A 15 3.88 4.32 -0.01
N LYS A 16 2.89 4.07 0.85
CA LYS A 16 2.93 4.54 2.23
C LYS A 16 3.61 3.47 3.08
N THR A 17 4.69 3.83 3.77
CA THR A 17 5.50 2.90 4.58
C THR A 17 5.34 3.20 6.07
N MET A 18 5.43 2.15 6.90
CA MET A 18 5.54 2.27 8.35
C MET A 18 6.89 1.74 8.80
N ARG A 19 7.71 2.60 9.41
CA ARG A 19 9.07 2.27 9.88
C ARG A 19 9.06 1.19 10.97
N ASP A 20 10.15 0.41 11.02
CA ASP A 20 10.33 -0.75 11.91
C ASP A 20 10.18 -0.44 13.40
N VAL A 21 10.63 0.75 13.83
CA VAL A 21 10.62 1.19 15.24
C VAL A 21 9.24 1.65 15.75
N SER A 22 8.16 1.34 15.03
CA SER A 22 6.83 1.85 15.37
C SER A 22 6.12 0.99 16.41
N SER A 23 5.39 1.65 17.32
CA SER A 23 4.63 0.98 18.38
C SER A 23 3.53 0.05 17.82
N ARG A 24 3.10 -0.94 18.61
CA ARG A 24 1.94 -1.80 18.28
C ARG A 24 0.69 -0.98 17.96
N VAL A 25 0.49 0.15 18.65
CA VAL A 25 -0.63 1.06 18.41
C VAL A 25 -0.53 1.72 17.03
N THR A 26 0.66 2.16 16.64
CA THR A 26 0.94 2.72 15.31
C THR A 26 0.66 1.69 14.22
N ARG A 27 1.08 0.43 14.42
CA ARG A 27 0.77 -0.69 13.51
C ARG A 27 -0.72 -0.92 13.35
N ILE A 28 -1.49 -0.90 14.43
CA ILE A 28 -2.95 -1.05 14.37
C ILE A 28 -3.58 0.11 13.59
N LYS A 29 -3.15 1.35 13.82
CA LYS A 29 -3.65 2.53 13.10
C LYS A 29 -3.35 2.43 11.60
N PHE A 30 -2.12 2.06 11.23
CA PHE A 30 -1.72 1.84 9.84
C PHE A 30 -2.59 0.79 9.13
N MET A 31 -2.85 -0.34 9.79
CA MET A 31 -3.71 -1.38 9.23
C MET A 31 -5.19 -0.97 9.16
N ARG A 32 -5.66 -0.12 10.08
CA ARG A 32 -7.02 0.43 10.05
C ARG A 32 -7.22 1.37 8.86
N GLU A 33 -6.27 2.24 8.57
CA GLU A 33 -6.33 3.10 7.37
C GLU A 33 -6.50 2.27 6.10
N ALA A 34 -5.65 1.26 5.92
CA ALA A 34 -5.74 0.33 4.80
C ALA A 34 -7.11 -0.38 4.72
N ARG A 35 -7.64 -0.85 5.87
CA ARG A 35 -8.93 -1.53 5.93
C ARG A 35 -10.09 -0.62 5.54
N ILE A 36 -10.06 0.65 5.94
CA ILE A 36 -11.08 1.64 5.58
C ILE A 36 -10.98 1.96 4.09
N MET A 37 -9.79 2.30 3.61
CA MET A 37 -9.57 2.70 2.22
C MET A 37 -9.92 1.60 1.21
N ARG A 38 -9.69 0.32 1.55
CA ARG A 38 -10.08 -0.84 0.71
C ARG A 38 -11.58 -0.92 0.40
N LYS A 39 -12.44 -0.22 1.14
CA LYS A 39 -13.90 -0.23 0.91
C LYS A 39 -14.33 0.75 -0.19
N PHE A 40 -13.47 1.71 -0.55
CA PHE A 40 -13.84 2.73 -1.51
C PHE A 40 -13.42 2.33 -2.93
N HIS A 41 -14.33 2.57 -3.88
CA HIS A 41 -14.09 2.41 -5.30
C HIS A 41 -14.86 3.52 -6.04
N HIS A 42 -14.20 4.65 -6.26
CA HIS A 42 -14.81 5.84 -6.83
C HIS A 42 -13.76 6.64 -7.61
N PRO A 43 -14.11 7.31 -8.73
CA PRO A 43 -13.16 8.10 -9.54
C PRO A 43 -12.41 9.20 -8.77
N ASN A 44 -12.96 9.68 -7.65
CA ASN A 44 -12.34 10.72 -6.83
C ASN A 44 -11.79 10.21 -5.48
N VAL A 45 -11.60 8.89 -5.34
CA VAL A 45 -10.99 8.30 -4.15
C VAL A 45 -9.82 7.43 -4.56
N ILE A 46 -8.65 7.68 -3.96
CA ILE A 46 -7.43 6.94 -4.22
C ILE A 46 -7.66 5.43 -4.06
N ARG A 47 -7.36 4.69 -5.13
CA ARG A 47 -7.49 3.24 -5.13
C ARG A 47 -6.29 2.60 -4.44
N ILE A 48 -6.56 1.75 -3.44
CA ILE A 48 -5.55 0.81 -2.91
C ILE A 48 -5.44 -0.39 -3.85
N TYR A 49 -4.21 -0.76 -4.19
CA TYR A 49 -3.91 -1.99 -4.92
C TYR A 49 -3.65 -3.15 -3.98
N GLY A 50 -2.97 -2.91 -2.85
CA GLY A 50 -2.70 -3.96 -1.89
C GLY A 50 -1.84 -3.52 -0.70
N LEU A 51 -1.50 -4.52 0.13
CA LEU A 51 -0.65 -4.36 1.31
C LEU A 51 0.53 -5.32 1.23
N ALA A 52 1.73 -4.84 1.53
CA ALA A 52 2.89 -5.70 1.77
C ALA A 52 3.08 -5.83 3.29
N VAL A 53 2.72 -6.99 3.83
CA VAL A 53 2.69 -7.24 5.29
C VAL A 53 3.61 -8.37 5.75
N LEU A 54 4.24 -9.08 4.81
CA LEU A 54 5.06 -10.26 5.11
C LEU A 54 6.43 -9.89 5.69
N ARG A 55 6.98 -8.76 5.26
CA ARG A 55 8.28 -8.26 5.71
C ARG A 55 8.15 -6.79 6.09
N SER A 56 9.01 -6.37 6.99
CA SER A 56 9.12 -4.97 7.37
C SER A 56 9.94 -4.17 6.34
N PRO A 57 9.64 -2.89 6.10
CA PRO A 57 8.51 -2.12 6.66
C PRO A 57 7.15 -2.56 6.10
N LEU A 58 6.08 -2.40 6.86
CA LEU A 58 4.72 -2.59 6.32
C LEU A 58 4.42 -1.50 5.28
N MET A 59 3.79 -1.88 4.17
CA MET A 59 3.52 -0.96 3.07
C MET A 59 2.07 -1.03 2.60
N ILE A 60 1.51 0.13 2.25
CA ILE A 60 0.27 0.27 1.50
C ILE A 60 0.62 0.72 0.09
N VAL A 61 0.27 -0.10 -0.90
CA VAL A 61 0.47 0.19 -2.32
C VAL A 61 -0.83 0.79 -2.87
N MET A 62 -0.74 1.99 -3.42
CA MET A 62 -1.89 2.74 -3.89
C MET A 62 -1.59 3.48 -5.21
N GLU A 63 -2.66 4.02 -5.79
CA GLU A 63 -2.59 4.89 -6.96
C GLU A 63 -1.63 6.07 -6.76
N LEU A 64 -0.84 6.35 -7.79
CA LEU A 64 0.06 7.51 -7.83
C LEU A 64 -0.67 8.66 -8.53
N CYS A 65 -0.84 9.78 -7.82
CA CYS A 65 -1.35 11.03 -8.40
C CYS A 65 -0.17 11.99 -8.58
N PRO A 66 0.26 12.30 -9.81
CA PRO A 66 1.45 13.10 -10.07
C PRO A 66 1.29 14.61 -9.76
N GLY A 67 0.06 15.09 -9.57
CA GLY A 67 -0.25 16.51 -9.41
C GLY A 67 -0.69 17.15 -10.72
#